data_AF-A0A1T4P781-F1
#
_entry.id   AF-A0A1T4P781-F1
#
_cell.length_a   1.000
_cell.length_b   1.000
_cell.length_c   1.000
_cell.angle_alpha   90.00
_cell.angle_beta   90.00
_cell.angle_gamma   90.00
#
_symmetry.space_group_name_H-M   'P 1'
#
loop_
_entity.id
_entity.type
_entity.pdbx_description
1 polymer ?
#
loop_
_entity_poly.entity_id
_entity_poly.type
_entity_poly.pdbx_seq_one_letter_code
_entity_poly.pdbx_strand_id
1 'polypeptide(L)'
;MGNKSITDYSSKDPDPNLMRVGVLLKAGNWKTQLTDHEYELLIAGILNDRVQLHELVINGYLLKKDSLYLVIETHCSDGTRSLNHAFSRMEERVRQYMQTRWLARNIPAPEILPDTTEDQTPFFERHPLTDQHLIQLITGGKATLPYNDPHIAEIKESIRSARFCSALDYAGGQGPVLVKLIKHNKESL
;
A
#
# COMPACT_ATOMS: atom_id res chain seq x y z
N MET A 1 37.91 -12.88 -8.26
CA MET A 1 36.67 -12.86 -7.43
C MET A 1 36.47 -11.42 -6.98
N GLY A 2 35.66 -10.66 -7.71
CA GLY A 2 35.45 -9.23 -7.44
C GLY A 2 34.10 -9.02 -6.76
N ASN A 3 34.13 -8.63 -5.50
CA ASN A 3 32.95 -8.17 -4.77
C ASN A 3 32.48 -6.83 -5.38
N LYS A 4 31.32 -6.83 -6.04
CA LYS A 4 30.64 -5.58 -6.37
C LYS A 4 29.75 -5.19 -5.20
N SER A 5 30.20 -4.18 -4.46
CA SER A 5 29.45 -3.50 -3.42
C SER A 5 28.15 -2.90 -3.98
N ILE A 6 27.06 -3.18 -3.29
CA ILE A 6 25.74 -2.57 -3.50
C ILE A 6 25.76 -1.21 -2.77
N THR A 7 26.34 -0.19 -3.39
CA THR A 7 26.24 1.20 -2.93
C THR A 7 26.51 2.11 -4.12
N ASP A 8 25.46 2.50 -4.85
CA ASP A 8 25.34 3.82 -5.48
C ASP A 8 24.02 3.92 -6.27
N TYR A 9 22.96 4.31 -5.56
CA TYR A 9 21.82 5.00 -6.16
C TYR A 9 21.80 6.43 -5.62
N SER A 10 22.88 7.17 -5.90
CA SER A 10 22.96 8.61 -5.70
C SER A 10 22.65 9.35 -7.01
N SER A 11 21.87 10.43 -6.88
CA SER A 11 21.51 11.44 -7.88
C SER A 11 21.00 10.95 -9.24
N LYS A 12 19.68 10.82 -9.38
CA LYS A 12 19.02 11.16 -10.64
C LYS A 12 17.87 12.10 -10.32
N ASP A 13 17.79 13.18 -11.08
CA ASP A 13 16.65 14.10 -11.15
C ASP A 13 15.33 13.32 -11.23
N PRO A 14 14.20 13.89 -10.78
CA PRO A 14 12.91 13.23 -10.92
C PRO A 14 12.69 12.88 -12.39
N ASP A 15 12.68 11.57 -12.71
CA ASP A 15 12.44 11.10 -14.07
C ASP A 15 11.08 11.67 -14.52
N PRO A 16 11.04 12.48 -15.59
CA PRO A 16 9.82 13.15 -16.04
C PRO A 16 8.74 12.16 -16.48
N ASN A 17 9.07 10.88 -16.61
CA ASN A 17 8.14 9.81 -16.93
C ASN A 17 7.58 9.09 -15.70
N LEU A 18 7.94 9.49 -14.47
CA LEU A 18 7.39 8.89 -13.25
C LEU A 18 6.18 9.68 -12.78
N MET A 19 5.03 9.00 -12.74
CA MET A 19 3.78 9.51 -12.20
C MET A 19 3.53 8.94 -10.81
N ARG A 20 3.09 9.78 -9.89
CA ARG A 20 2.57 9.35 -8.58
C ARG A 20 1.07 9.15 -8.68
N VAL A 21 0.61 8.01 -8.19
CA VAL A 21 -0.81 7.66 -8.17
C VAL A 21 -1.22 7.36 -6.73
N GLY A 22 -2.25 8.05 -6.26
CA GLY A 22 -2.91 7.77 -5.00
C GLY A 22 -4.06 6.80 -5.22
N VAL A 23 -4.06 5.67 -4.50
CA VAL A 23 -5.10 4.64 -4.60
C VAL A 23 -5.61 4.28 -3.21
N LEU A 24 -6.93 4.21 -3.06
CA LEU A 24 -7.61 3.62 -1.93
C LEU A 24 -8.15 2.25 -2.35
N LEU A 25 -7.73 1.21 -1.62
CA LEU A 25 -8.22 -0.15 -1.77
C LEU A 25 -9.13 -0.48 -0.58
N LYS A 26 -10.41 -0.68 -0.81
CA LYS A 26 -11.34 -1.18 0.20
C LYS A 26 -11.46 -2.69 0.10
N ALA A 27 -11.24 -3.39 1.19
CA ALA A 27 -11.39 -4.83 1.24
C ALA A 27 -12.89 -5.19 1.18
N GLY A 28 -13.24 -6.10 0.28
CA GLY A 28 -14.59 -6.65 0.21
C GLY A 28 -14.92 -7.60 1.37
N ASN A 29 -16.04 -8.31 1.23
CA ASN A 29 -16.61 -9.16 2.29
C ASN A 29 -15.67 -10.25 2.81
N TRP A 30 -14.66 -10.67 2.03
CA TRP A 30 -13.65 -11.64 2.46
C TRP A 30 -12.92 -11.23 3.74
N LYS A 31 -12.78 -9.92 4.01
CA LYS A 31 -12.13 -9.42 5.24
C LYS A 31 -12.86 -9.85 6.51
N THR A 32 -14.17 -10.09 6.45
CA THR A 32 -14.97 -10.55 7.61
C THR A 32 -14.52 -11.90 8.16
N GLN A 33 -13.77 -12.67 7.37
CA GLN A 33 -13.24 -13.98 7.75
C GLN A 33 -11.87 -13.88 8.46
N LEU A 34 -11.31 -12.67 8.56
CA LEU A 34 -10.01 -12.37 9.16
C LEU A 34 -10.17 -11.42 10.34
N THR A 35 -9.33 -11.60 11.35
CA THR A 35 -9.16 -10.58 12.38
C THR A 35 -8.47 -9.35 11.79
N ASP A 36 -8.65 -8.18 12.41
CA ASP A 36 -7.97 -6.94 11.97
C ASP A 36 -6.45 -7.14 11.87
N HIS A 37 -5.84 -7.87 12.82
CA HIS A 37 -4.41 -8.14 12.80
C HIS A 37 -3.97 -9.09 11.67
N GLU A 38 -4.75 -10.14 11.40
CA GLU A 38 -4.46 -11.07 10.29
C GLU A 38 -4.57 -10.38 8.94
N TYR A 39 -5.60 -9.54 8.76
CA TYR A 39 -5.74 -8.69 7.58
C TYR A 39 -4.51 -7.77 7.45
N GLU A 40 -4.14 -7.08 8.52
CA GLU A 40 -3.00 -6.17 8.51
C GLU A 40 -1.69 -6.86 8.08
N LEU A 41 -1.40 -8.03 8.67
CA LEU A 41 -0.22 -8.83 8.35
C LEU A 41 -0.23 -9.37 6.93
N LEU A 42 -1.37 -9.89 6.47
CA LEU A 42 -1.52 -10.40 5.11
C LEU A 42 -1.21 -9.31 4.10
N ILE A 43 -1.83 -8.13 4.26
CA ILE A 43 -1.64 -7.01 3.35
C ILE A 43 -0.19 -6.50 3.40
N ALA A 44 0.40 -6.35 4.58
CA ALA A 44 1.78 -5.92 4.72
C ALA A 44 2.76 -6.90 4.03
N GLY A 45 2.54 -8.21 4.21
CA GLY A 45 3.32 -9.24 3.53
C GLY A 45 3.18 -9.17 2.01
N ILE A 46 1.95 -9.02 1.50
CA ILE A 46 1.70 -8.85 0.07
C ILE A 46 2.45 -7.63 -0.48
N LEU A 47 2.35 -6.48 0.19
CA LEU A 47 3.02 -5.25 -0.25
C LEU A 47 4.54 -5.42 -0.29
N ASN A 48 5.14 -6.05 0.73
CA ASN A 48 6.57 -6.35 0.75
C ASN A 48 6.99 -7.25 -0.41
N ASP A 49 6.26 -8.34 -0.66
CA ASP A 49 6.55 -9.25 -1.76
C ASP A 49 6.57 -8.48 -3.09
N ARG A 50 5.60 -7.57 -3.29
CA ARG A 50 5.52 -6.76 -4.52
C ARG A 50 6.67 -5.76 -4.66
N VAL A 51 7.09 -5.13 -3.56
CA VAL A 51 8.24 -4.22 -3.57
C VAL A 51 9.54 -4.98 -3.83
N GLN A 52 9.73 -6.16 -3.22
CA GLN A 52 10.91 -7.01 -3.43
C GLN A 52 11.00 -7.54 -4.86
N LEU A 53 9.87 -7.82 -5.51
CA LEU A 53 9.79 -8.23 -6.91
C LEU A 53 9.92 -7.05 -7.90
N HIS A 54 10.13 -5.83 -7.40
CA HIS A 54 10.19 -4.60 -8.20
C HIS A 54 8.91 -4.34 -9.03
N GLU A 55 7.78 -4.91 -8.62
CA GLU A 55 6.48 -4.69 -9.27
C GLU A 55 5.79 -3.40 -8.79
N LEU A 56 6.10 -2.97 -7.56
CA LEU A 56 5.57 -1.74 -6.97
C LEU A 56 6.67 -0.91 -6.32
N VAL A 57 6.60 0.40 -6.53
CA VAL A 57 7.37 1.39 -5.78
C VAL A 57 6.40 2.12 -4.87
N ILE A 58 6.43 1.82 -3.57
CA ILE A 58 5.53 2.42 -2.58
C ILE A 58 6.22 3.63 -1.95
N ASN A 59 5.62 4.81 -2.06
CA ASN A 59 6.10 6.04 -1.41
C ASN A 59 5.35 6.36 -0.11
N GLY A 60 4.16 5.79 0.06
CA GLY A 60 3.35 6.00 1.25
C GLY A 60 2.27 4.94 1.34
N TYR A 61 1.97 4.52 2.56
CA TYR A 61 0.86 3.64 2.85
C TYR A 61 0.27 3.91 4.24
N LEU A 62 -1.02 3.65 4.38
CA LEU A 62 -1.72 3.61 5.65
C LEU A 62 -2.74 2.48 5.59
N LEU A 63 -2.65 1.55 6.54
CA LEU A 63 -3.58 0.46 6.67
C LEU A 63 -4.57 0.74 7.80
N LYS A 64 -5.85 0.64 7.49
CA LYS A 64 -6.98 0.68 8.44
C LYS A 64 -7.71 -0.66 8.41
N LYS A 65 -8.72 -0.79 9.27
CA LYS A 65 -9.47 -2.05 9.49
C LYS A 65 -9.98 -2.75 8.22
N ASP A 66 -10.31 -2.01 7.16
CA ASP A 66 -10.88 -2.52 5.92
C ASP A 66 -10.33 -1.79 4.68
N SER A 67 -9.37 -0.90 4.87
CA SER A 67 -8.99 0.07 3.86
C SER A 67 -7.49 0.23 3.85
N LEU A 68 -6.91 0.11 2.67
CA LEU A 68 -5.50 0.36 2.40
C LEU A 68 -5.37 1.61 1.53
N TYR A 69 -4.76 2.64 2.09
CA TYR A 69 -4.38 3.85 1.38
C TYR A 69 -2.96 3.68 0.88
N LEU A 70 -2.73 3.89 -0.42
CA LEU A 70 -1.44 3.74 -1.07
C LEU A 70 -1.09 4.97 -1.90
N VAL A 71 0.18 5.34 -1.85
CA VAL A 71 0.81 6.26 -2.79
C VAL A 71 1.95 5.52 -3.45
N ILE A 72 1.84 5.34 -4.76
CA ILE A 72 2.76 4.54 -5.55
C ILE A 72 3.32 5.34 -6.72
N GLU A 73 4.54 5.01 -7.11
CA GLU A 73 5.25 5.59 -8.24
C GLU A 73 5.24 4.58 -9.40
N THR A 74 4.84 5.04 -10.59
CA THR A 74 4.73 4.22 -11.79
C THR A 74 5.13 5.00 -13.04
N HIS A 75 5.53 4.31 -14.11
CA HIS A 75 5.91 4.95 -15.36
C HIS A 75 4.69 5.37 -16.21
N CYS A 76 4.71 6.58 -16.77
CA CYS A 76 3.63 7.17 -17.56
C CYS A 76 3.21 6.33 -18.79
N SER A 77 4.14 5.61 -19.43
CA SER A 77 3.85 4.85 -20.66
C SER A 77 3.00 3.60 -20.42
N ASP A 78 3.11 2.97 -19.24
CA ASP A 78 2.48 1.69 -18.92
C ASP A 78 1.73 1.69 -17.57
N GLY A 79 1.58 2.87 -16.96
CA GLY A 79 1.22 3.01 -15.55
C GLY A 79 -0.05 2.26 -15.17
N THR A 80 -1.11 2.42 -15.95
CA THR A 80 -2.40 1.76 -15.67
C THR A 80 -2.32 0.24 -15.84
N ARG A 81 -1.58 -0.26 -16.84
CA ARG A 81 -1.43 -1.72 -17.07
C ARG A 81 -0.58 -2.36 -15.99
N SER A 82 0.55 -1.73 -15.64
CA SER A 82 1.44 -2.20 -14.58
C SER A 82 0.73 -2.25 -13.23
N LEU A 83 -0.01 -1.18 -12.88
CA LEU A 83 -0.79 -1.12 -11.64
C LEU A 83 -1.92 -2.15 -11.61
N ASN A 84 -2.66 -2.30 -12.71
CA ASN A 84 -3.70 -3.33 -12.79
C ASN A 84 -3.11 -4.73 -12.59
N HIS A 85 -1.99 -5.03 -13.24
CA HIS A 85 -1.31 -6.31 -13.07
C HIS A 85 -0.86 -6.52 -11.61
N ALA A 86 -0.22 -5.53 -10.99
CA ALA A 86 0.18 -5.60 -9.59
C ALA A 86 -1.02 -5.85 -8.66
N PHE A 87 -2.14 -5.14 -8.84
CA PHE A 87 -3.34 -5.37 -8.04
C PHE A 87 -3.96 -6.75 -8.27
N SER A 88 -4.05 -7.23 -9.52
CA SER A 88 -4.51 -8.59 -9.80
C SER A 88 -3.63 -9.66 -9.12
N ARG A 89 -2.31 -9.42 -9.03
CA ARG A 89 -1.40 -10.31 -8.28
C ARG A 89 -1.61 -10.25 -6.77
N MET A 90 -1.94 -9.07 -6.22
CA MET A 90 -2.34 -8.96 -4.82
C MET A 90 -3.60 -9.77 -4.54
N GLU A 91 -4.62 -9.66 -5.41
CA GLU A 91 -5.86 -10.44 -5.28
C GLU A 91 -5.63 -11.94 -5.36
N GLU A 92 -4.78 -12.39 -6.29
CA GLU A 92 -4.39 -13.79 -6.39
C GLU A 92 -3.71 -14.28 -5.10
N ARG A 93 -2.87 -13.44 -4.47
CA ARG A 93 -2.21 -13.80 -3.22
C ARG A 93 -3.19 -13.89 -2.05
N VAL A 94 -4.17 -13.00 -1.99
CA VAL A 94 -5.28 -13.09 -1.03
C VAL A 94 -6.06 -14.39 -1.26
N ARG A 95 -6.43 -14.70 -2.51
CA ARG A 95 -7.13 -15.95 -2.87
C ARG A 95 -6.39 -17.19 -2.38
N GLN A 96 -5.09 -17.28 -2.66
CA GLN A 96 -4.25 -18.41 -2.21
C GLN A 96 -4.19 -18.52 -0.69
N TYR A 97 -4.02 -17.40 0.01
CA TYR A 97 -4.01 -17.38 1.47
C TYR A 97 -5.32 -17.91 2.04
N MET A 98 -6.45 -17.45 1.47
CA MET A 98 -7.77 -17.91 1.87
C MET A 98 -7.88 -19.41 1.62
N GLN A 99 -7.66 -19.90 0.39
CA GLN A 99 -7.75 -21.32 0.05
C GLN A 99 -6.91 -22.21 0.99
N THR A 100 -5.68 -21.80 1.30
CA THR A 100 -4.80 -22.53 2.23
C THR A 100 -5.39 -22.61 3.64
N ARG A 101 -5.94 -21.50 4.15
CA ARG A 101 -6.59 -21.42 5.46
C ARG A 101 -7.85 -22.29 5.53
N TRP A 102 -8.63 -22.34 4.46
CA TRP A 102 -9.82 -23.19 4.34
C TRP A 102 -9.45 -24.67 4.43
N LEU A 103 -8.48 -25.11 3.63
CA LEU A 103 -7.97 -26.48 3.66
C LEU A 103 -7.42 -26.87 5.04
N ALA A 104 -6.68 -25.97 5.68
CA ALA A 104 -6.08 -26.24 7.00
C ALA A 104 -7.11 -26.39 8.13
N ARG A 105 -8.32 -25.83 7.99
CA ARG A 105 -9.35 -25.89 9.03
C ARG A 105 -10.33 -27.06 8.87
N ASN A 106 -10.17 -27.92 7.85
CA ASN A 106 -11.14 -28.98 7.50
C ASN A 106 -12.59 -28.46 7.41
N ILE A 107 -12.76 -27.16 7.13
CA ILE A 107 -14.09 -26.58 6.91
C ILE A 107 -14.40 -26.90 5.45
N PRO A 108 -15.53 -27.56 5.14
CA PRO A 108 -15.97 -27.72 3.75
C PRO A 108 -15.97 -26.34 3.10
N ALA A 109 -15.40 -26.23 1.89
CA ALA A 109 -15.29 -24.97 1.17
C ALA A 109 -16.62 -24.20 1.29
N PRO A 110 -16.60 -22.91 1.66
CA PRO A 110 -17.84 -22.18 1.79
C PRO A 110 -18.47 -22.07 0.42
N GLU A 111 -19.80 -21.94 0.37
CA GLU A 111 -20.53 -21.46 -0.80
C GLU A 111 -20.09 -20.04 -1.25
N ILE A 112 -19.15 -19.39 -0.53
CA ILE A 112 -18.67 -18.01 -0.75
C ILE A 112 -17.15 -17.96 -1.00
N LEU A 113 -16.53 -19.06 -1.42
CA LEU A 113 -15.33 -18.92 -2.24
C LEU A 113 -15.93 -18.71 -3.62
N PRO A 114 -15.74 -17.54 -4.26
CA PRO A 114 -16.25 -17.35 -5.61
C PRO A 114 -15.75 -18.52 -6.43
N ASP A 115 -16.69 -19.41 -6.77
CA ASP A 115 -16.40 -20.59 -7.54
C ASP A 115 -15.80 -20.11 -8.85
N THR A 116 -14.80 -20.85 -9.30
CA THR A 116 -13.73 -20.44 -10.21
C THR A 116 -14.16 -19.96 -11.60
N THR A 117 -15.43 -19.63 -11.85
CA THR A 117 -15.90 -19.22 -13.17
C THR A 117 -16.98 -18.13 -13.21
N GLU A 118 -17.69 -17.76 -12.13
CA GLU A 118 -18.85 -16.84 -12.28
C GLU A 118 -18.98 -15.67 -11.29
N ASP A 119 -18.42 -15.72 -10.08
CA ASP A 119 -18.45 -14.56 -9.16
C ASP A 119 -17.19 -13.70 -9.29
N GLN A 120 -17.19 -12.82 -10.30
CA GLN A 120 -16.12 -11.83 -10.59
C GLN A 120 -16.06 -10.67 -9.57
N THR A 121 -16.41 -10.90 -8.31
CA THR A 121 -16.35 -9.82 -7.32
C THR A 121 -14.90 -9.61 -6.90
N PRO A 122 -14.29 -8.44 -7.15
CA PRO A 122 -12.90 -8.21 -6.82
C PRO A 122 -12.69 -8.28 -5.30
N PHE A 123 -11.52 -8.76 -4.87
CA PHE A 123 -11.17 -8.74 -3.44
C PHE A 123 -11.02 -7.29 -2.97
N PHE A 124 -10.64 -6.37 -3.86
CA PHE A 124 -10.54 -4.94 -3.54
C PHE A 124 -11.41 -4.08 -4.44
N GLU A 125 -12.22 -3.23 -3.82
CA GLU A 125 -12.80 -2.08 -4.51
C GLU A 125 -11.75 -0.97 -4.58
N ARG A 126 -11.55 -0.42 -5.78
CA ARG A 126 -10.49 0.55 -6.05
C ARG A 126 -11.09 1.94 -6.24
N HIS A 127 -10.59 2.90 -5.48
CA HIS A 127 -10.98 4.29 -5.56
C HIS A 127 -9.75 5.18 -5.71
N PRO A 128 -9.87 6.33 -6.40
CA PRO A 128 -8.80 7.33 -6.39
C PRO A 128 -8.64 7.90 -4.98
N LEU A 129 -7.40 8.02 -4.52
CA LEU A 129 -7.10 8.75 -3.29
C LEU A 129 -6.95 10.23 -3.62
N THR A 130 -7.90 11.04 -3.20
CA THR A 130 -7.96 12.48 -3.54
C THR A 130 -7.54 13.40 -2.41
N ASP A 131 -7.52 12.91 -1.16
CA ASP A 131 -7.14 13.69 0.03
C ASP A 131 -5.64 14.02 0.02
N GLN A 132 -5.32 15.27 -0.36
CA GLN A 132 -3.96 15.75 -0.47
C GLN A 132 -3.23 15.84 0.88
N HIS A 133 -3.94 16.15 1.97
CA HIS A 133 -3.34 16.22 3.29
C HIS A 133 -2.94 14.83 3.77
N LEU A 134 -3.80 13.84 3.56
CA LEU A 134 -3.48 12.45 3.86
C LEU A 134 -2.30 11.97 3.02
N ILE A 135 -2.30 12.23 1.70
CA ILE A 135 -1.18 11.87 0.80
C ILE A 135 0.13 12.48 1.30
N GLN A 136 0.14 13.78 1.63
CA GLN A 136 1.33 14.46 2.15
C GLN A 136 1.82 13.81 3.44
N LEU A 137 0.93 13.55 4.39
CA LEU A 137 1.30 13.00 5.70
C LEU A 137 1.85 11.57 5.59
N ILE A 138 1.22 10.70 4.78
CA ILE A 138 1.69 9.31 4.59
C ILE A 138 2.92 9.21 3.68
N THR A 139 3.30 10.28 2.99
CA THR A 139 4.54 10.30 2.18
C THR A 139 5.71 11.01 2.87
N GLY A 140 5.54 11.37 4.15
CA GLY A 140 6.58 12.03 4.95
C GLY A 140 6.66 13.55 4.74
N GLY A 141 5.70 14.11 4.00
CA GLY A 141 5.55 15.55 3.85
C GLY A 141 5.12 16.21 5.17
N LYS A 142 5.65 17.41 5.43
CA LYS A 142 5.14 18.27 6.49
C LYS A 142 3.92 19.01 5.97
N ALA A 143 2.74 18.68 6.48
CA ALA A 143 1.57 19.55 6.29
C ALA A 143 1.79 20.83 7.12
N THR A 144 2.33 21.88 6.48
CA THR A 144 2.43 23.23 7.08
C THR A 144 1.06 23.88 7.08
N LEU A 145 0.57 24.28 8.25
CA LEU A 145 -0.71 24.96 8.37
C LEU A 145 -0.61 26.19 9.29
N PRO A 146 -1.33 27.26 8.94
CA PRO A 146 -1.47 28.43 9.80
C PRO A 146 -2.52 28.28 10.91
N TYR A 147 -3.44 27.30 10.88
CA TYR A 147 -4.50 27.12 11.90
C TYR A 147 -4.93 25.65 12.12
N ASN A 148 -5.58 25.40 13.27
CA ASN A 148 -6.04 24.09 13.77
C ASN A 148 -7.23 23.54 12.94
N ASP A 149 -6.94 22.82 11.85
CA ASP A 149 -7.96 22.13 11.05
C ASP A 149 -8.39 20.79 11.71
N PRO A 150 -9.68 20.60 12.06
CA PRO A 150 -10.19 19.36 12.65
C PRO A 150 -9.96 18.11 11.78
N HIS A 151 -10.11 18.22 10.45
CA HIS A 151 -9.92 17.10 9.51
C HIS A 151 -8.48 16.57 9.57
N ILE A 152 -7.52 17.48 9.71
CA ILE A 152 -6.10 17.14 9.78
C ILE A 152 -5.75 16.57 11.15
N ALA A 153 -6.42 17.01 12.22
CA ALA A 153 -6.30 16.37 13.52
C ALA A 153 -6.79 14.91 13.47
N GLU A 154 -7.91 14.64 12.81
CA GLU A 154 -8.43 13.28 12.60
C GLU A 154 -7.48 12.40 11.77
N ILE A 155 -6.87 12.95 10.71
CA ILE A 155 -5.87 12.24 9.92
C ILE A 155 -4.63 11.92 10.77
N LYS A 156 -4.12 12.90 11.53
CA LYS A 156 -2.97 12.70 12.43
C LYS A 156 -3.27 11.64 13.49
N GLU A 157 -4.46 11.66 14.06
CA GLU A 157 -4.88 10.64 15.03
C GLU A 157 -4.98 9.25 14.38
N SER A 158 -5.54 9.18 13.17
CA SER A 158 -5.61 7.94 12.39
C SER A 158 -4.21 7.37 12.11
N ILE A 159 -3.25 8.22 11.77
CA ILE A 159 -1.86 7.81 11.53
C ILE A 159 -1.20 7.35 12.83
N ARG A 160 -1.38 8.10 13.93
CA ARG A 160 -0.79 7.78 15.24
C ARG A 160 -1.31 6.46 15.81
N SER A 161 -2.58 6.14 15.58
CA SER A 161 -3.21 4.93 16.07
C SER A 161 -3.03 3.71 15.15
N ALA A 162 -2.59 3.91 13.91
CA ALA A 162 -2.38 2.82 12.96
C ALA A 162 -1.12 2.01 13.28
N ARG A 163 -1.23 0.68 13.30
CA ARG A 163 -0.08 -0.22 13.50
C ARG A 163 0.81 -0.32 12.27
N PHE A 164 0.23 -0.10 11.09
CA PHE A 164 0.89 -0.26 9.78
C PHE A 164 0.74 1.06 9.01
N CYS A 165 1.74 1.94 9.12
CA CYS A 165 1.75 3.21 8.40
C CYS A 165 3.17 3.71 8.12
N SER A 166 3.42 4.06 6.86
CA SER A 166 4.65 4.71 6.39
C SER A 166 5.08 5.98 7.14
N ALA A 167 4.12 6.77 7.67
CA ALA A 167 4.46 7.97 8.43
C ALA A 167 5.17 7.66 9.75
N LEU A 168 4.88 6.51 10.38
CA LEU A 168 5.61 6.03 11.56
C LEU A 168 7.03 5.62 11.17
N ASP A 169 7.20 5.05 9.98
CA ASP A 169 8.50 4.63 9.46
C ASP A 169 9.43 5.84 9.29
N TYR A 170 8.88 6.93 8.75
CA TYR A 170 9.59 8.19 8.60
C TYR A 170 9.90 8.90 9.92
N ALA A 171 9.11 8.65 10.98
CA ALA A 171 9.36 9.14 12.32
C ALA A 171 10.40 8.29 13.10
N GLY A 172 11.03 7.30 12.45
CA GLY A 172 12.05 6.44 13.06
C GLY A 172 11.53 5.11 13.61
N GLY A 173 10.26 4.76 13.35
CA GLY A 173 9.77 3.40 13.52
C GLY A 173 10.32 2.48 12.42
N GLN A 174 10.55 1.20 12.71
CA GLN A 174 10.73 0.22 11.65
C GLN A 174 9.35 -0.23 11.17
N GLY A 175 9.02 0.16 9.94
CA GLY A 175 7.79 -0.22 9.30
C GLY A 175 7.75 -1.67 8.87
N PRO A 176 6.56 -2.28 8.89
CA PRO A 176 6.36 -3.61 8.33
C PRO A 176 6.38 -3.62 6.80
N VAL A 177 6.31 -2.48 6.10
CA VAL A 177 6.35 -2.43 4.62
C VAL A 177 7.54 -1.62 4.11
N LEU A 178 8.24 -2.13 3.09
CA LEU A 178 9.33 -1.42 2.43
C LEU A 178 8.80 -0.19 1.66
N VAL A 179 9.30 0.99 2.01
CA VAL A 179 8.93 2.27 1.37
C VAL A 179 10.13 2.98 0.75
N LYS A 180 9.92 3.62 -0.40
CA LYS A 180 10.89 4.50 -1.05
C LYS A 180 10.61 5.94 -0.66
N LEU A 181 11.52 6.49 0.15
CA LEU A 181 11.50 7.90 0.58
C LEU A 181 11.42 8.86 -0.61
N ILE A 182 10.47 9.78 -0.55
CA ILE A 182 10.44 10.92 -1.46
C ILE A 182 11.49 11.93 -0.99
N LYS A 183 12.49 12.20 -1.84
CA LYS A 183 13.37 13.35 -1.62
C LYS A 183 12.57 14.61 -1.93
N HIS A 184 12.20 15.36 -0.91
CA HIS A 184 11.76 16.74 -1.11
C HIS A 184 12.99 17.58 -1.46
N ASN A 185 13.09 18.05 -2.70
CA ASN A 185 14.05 19.10 -3.03
C ASN A 185 13.74 20.31 -2.17
N LYS A 186 14.69 20.71 -1.33
CA LYS A 186 14.71 22.02 -0.66
C LYS A 186 15.06 23.07 -1.72
N GLU A 187 14.11 23.38 -2.58
CA GLU A 187 14.11 24.60 -3.39
C GLU A 187 12.70 25.16 -3.19
N SER A 188 12.47 26.11 -2.30
CA SER A 188 12.82 27.51 -2.48
C SER A 188 12.72 28.23 -1.14
N LEU A 189 13.55 29.27 -0.98
CA LEU A 189 13.63 30.20 0.14
C LEU A 189 12.29 30.85 0.51
#